data_AF-A0A2V5IHZ8-F1
#
_entry.id   AF-A0A2V5IHZ8-F1
#
_cell.length_a   1.000
_cell.length_b   1.000
_cell.length_c   1.000
_cell.angle_alpha   90.00
_cell.angle_beta   90.00
_cell.angle_gamma   90.00
#
_symmetry.space_group_name_H-M   'P 1'
#
loop_
_entity.id
_entity.type
_entity.pdbx_description
1 polymer ?
#
loop_
_entity_poly.entity_id
_entity_poly.type
_entity_poly.pdbx_seq_one_letter_code
_entity_poly.pdbx_strand_id
1 'polypeptide(L)'
;MSARRAVDQSSAKDVVTPSKSEKSSDSDVTPAVPTNVIMKLLGFSAAMVIAPIGMYFITVDFVGGSATVGGIVAAIMANIVLFSYVYVAWKDDQAEREADAKQKEKKAQ
;
A
#
# COMPACT_ATOMS: atom_id res chain seq x y z
N MET A 1 -60.05 -10.08 0.34
CA MET A 1 -59.24 -10.19 -0.90
C MET A 1 -59.59 -9.01 -1.80
N SER A 2 -58.56 -8.25 -2.20
CA SER A 2 -58.46 -7.36 -3.37
C SER A 2 -59.23 -6.03 -3.44
N ALA A 3 -58.62 -5.01 -2.84
CA ALA A 3 -58.12 -3.78 -3.51
C ALA A 3 -57.88 -3.91 -5.05
N ARG A 4 -57.96 -2.89 -5.92
CA ARG A 4 -57.83 -1.41 -5.80
C ARG A 4 -58.26 -0.76 -7.15
N ARG A 5 -58.92 0.40 -7.03
CA ARG A 5 -58.75 1.67 -7.77
C ARG A 5 -58.59 1.64 -9.31
N ALA A 6 -59.61 2.17 -9.98
CA ALA A 6 -59.60 2.56 -11.38
C ALA A 6 -58.98 3.96 -11.62
N VAL A 7 -58.62 4.20 -12.89
CA VAL A 7 -58.35 5.47 -13.58
C VAL A 7 -56.94 6.05 -13.43
N ASP A 8 -56.16 6.05 -14.52
CA ASP A 8 -56.00 7.21 -15.44
C ASP A 8 -55.05 6.80 -16.60
N GLN A 9 -55.55 6.54 -17.81
CA GLN A 9 -55.68 7.46 -18.94
C GLN A 9 -54.36 7.98 -19.56
N SER A 10 -54.30 7.81 -20.88
CA SER A 10 -53.64 8.69 -21.86
C SER A 10 -52.16 8.46 -22.22
N SER A 11 -51.99 7.59 -23.23
CA SER A 11 -51.29 7.82 -24.50
C SER A 11 -50.21 8.92 -24.59
N ALA A 12 -48.97 8.43 -24.73
CA ALA A 12 -48.02 8.78 -25.78
C ALA A 12 -47.95 10.24 -26.26
N LYS A 13 -46.91 10.94 -25.84
CA LYS A 13 -46.15 11.84 -26.73
C LYS A 13 -44.65 11.70 -26.47
N ASP A 14 -43.98 11.33 -27.55
CA ASP A 14 -42.55 11.44 -27.79
C ASP A 14 -41.93 12.71 -27.20
N VAL A 15 -40.81 12.56 -26.48
CA VAL A 15 -39.52 13.19 -26.83
C VAL A 15 -38.43 12.33 -26.18
N VAL A 16 -37.84 11.45 -26.99
CA VAL A 16 -36.51 10.90 -26.71
C VAL A 16 -35.53 12.08 -26.74
N THR A 17 -35.25 12.67 -25.59
CA THR A 17 -34.02 13.43 -25.40
C THR A 17 -32.87 12.43 -25.43
N PRO A 18 -31.94 12.49 -26.40
CA PRO A 18 -30.71 11.74 -26.27
C PRO A 18 -29.98 12.35 -25.08
N SER A 19 -29.84 11.56 -24.01
CA SER A 19 -29.06 11.91 -22.84
C SER A 19 -27.70 12.42 -23.29
N LYS A 20 -27.55 13.74 -23.19
CA LYS A 20 -26.33 14.48 -23.48
C LYS A 20 -25.25 13.93 -22.57
N SER A 21 -24.27 13.28 -23.20
CA SER A 21 -22.92 13.03 -22.69
C SER A 21 -22.89 12.31 -21.33
N GLU A 22 -22.84 10.98 -21.38
CA GLU A 22 -22.00 10.21 -20.47
C GLU A 22 -20.59 10.82 -20.53
N LYS A 23 -20.31 11.75 -19.61
CA LYS A 23 -18.96 12.15 -19.29
C LYS A 23 -18.35 10.89 -18.73
N SER A 24 -17.53 10.22 -19.54
CA SER A 24 -16.62 9.16 -19.11
C SER A 24 -16.09 9.55 -17.73
N SER A 25 -16.57 8.85 -16.71
CA SER A 25 -16.00 8.93 -15.38
C SER A 25 -14.56 8.52 -15.57
N ASP A 26 -13.69 9.52 -15.59
CA ASP A 26 -12.26 9.32 -15.58
C ASP A 26 -11.98 8.51 -14.32
N SER A 27 -11.69 7.23 -14.52
CA SER A 27 -11.34 6.31 -13.46
C SER A 27 -10.00 6.80 -12.94
N ASP A 28 -10.03 7.74 -12.00
CA ASP A 28 -8.83 8.25 -11.36
C ASP A 28 -8.17 7.08 -10.61
N VAL A 29 -7.22 6.45 -11.29
CA VAL A 29 -6.37 5.34 -10.80
C VAL A 29 -5.11 5.88 -10.15
N THR A 30 -5.07 7.17 -9.82
CA THR A 30 -3.97 7.72 -9.02
C THR A 30 -3.87 6.90 -7.74
N PRO A 31 -2.69 6.34 -7.42
CA PRO A 31 -2.56 5.45 -6.27
C PRO A 31 -3.03 6.14 -5.00
N ALA A 32 -4.09 5.61 -4.38
CA ALA A 32 -4.62 6.10 -3.11
C ALA A 32 -3.62 5.96 -1.94
N VAL A 33 -2.54 5.19 -2.15
CA VAL A 33 -1.47 4.96 -1.18
C VAL A 33 -0.25 5.83 -1.51
N PRO A 34 0.37 6.51 -0.52
CA PRO A 34 1.53 7.35 -0.76
C PRO A 34 2.71 6.59 -1.39
N THR A 35 3.37 7.17 -2.41
CA THR A 35 4.50 6.55 -3.12
C THR A 35 5.66 6.17 -2.18
N ASN A 36 5.86 6.92 -1.10
CA ASN A 36 6.85 6.60 -0.07
C ASN A 36 6.60 5.22 0.56
N VAL A 37 5.33 4.89 0.82
CA VAL A 37 4.95 3.59 1.38
C VAL A 37 5.23 2.47 0.37
N ILE A 38 4.89 2.69 -0.91
CA ILE A 38 5.15 1.72 -1.98
C ILE A 38 6.65 1.39 -2.04
N MET A 39 7.53 2.40 -2.02
CA MET A 39 8.98 2.18 -2.07
C MET A 39 9.50 1.41 -0.85
N LYS A 40 8.95 1.68 0.34
CA LYS A 40 9.32 0.95 1.56
C LYS A 40 8.88 -0.52 1.49
N LEU A 41 7.63 -0.77 1.10
CA LEU A 41 7.12 -2.13 0.97
C LEU A 41 7.95 -2.92 -0.06
N LEU A 42 8.19 -2.33 -1.24
CA LEU A 42 9.02 -2.96 -2.28
C LEU A 42 10.45 -3.24 -1.78
N GLY A 43 11.07 -2.26 -1.12
CA GLY A 43 12.42 -2.38 -0.57
C GLY A 43 12.53 -3.50 0.47
N PHE A 44 11.58 -3.58 1.40
CA PHE A 44 11.56 -4.64 2.42
C PHE A 44 11.25 -6.01 1.84
N SER A 45 10.34 -6.11 0.86
CA SER A 45 10.09 -7.36 0.14
C SER A 45 11.33 -7.87 -0.57
N ALA A 46 12.05 -6.99 -1.27
CA ALA A 46 13.31 -7.35 -1.91
C ALA A 46 14.37 -7.74 -0.87
N ALA A 47 14.50 -6.96 0.22
CA ALA A 47 15.47 -7.23 1.28
C ALA A 47 15.26 -8.60 1.95
N MET A 48 14.01 -9.01 2.18
CA MET A 48 13.69 -10.29 2.81
C MET A 48 14.16 -11.51 1.99
N VAL A 49 14.25 -11.36 0.67
CA VAL A 49 14.76 -12.40 -0.23
C VAL A 49 16.26 -12.25 -0.41
N ILE A 50 16.71 -11.06 -0.80
CA ILE A 50 18.09 -10.81 -1.23
C ILE A 50 19.06 -10.87 -0.07
N ALA A 51 18.74 -10.30 1.10
CA ALA A 51 19.72 -10.21 2.18
C ALA A 51 20.04 -11.59 2.82
N PRO A 52 19.06 -12.44 3.19
CA PRO A 52 19.37 -13.76 3.74
C PRO A 52 20.02 -14.69 2.73
N ILE A 53 19.53 -14.70 1.48
CA ILE A 53 20.09 -15.55 0.41
C ILE A 53 21.48 -15.07 0.01
N GLY A 54 21.66 -13.75 -0.15
CA GLY A 54 22.95 -13.15 -0.45
C GLY A 54 23.98 -13.48 0.64
N MET A 55 23.59 -13.36 1.91
CA MET A 55 24.50 -13.67 3.01
C MET A 55 24.85 -15.16 3.09
N TYR A 56 23.94 -16.05 2.72
CA TYR A 56 24.23 -17.48 2.59
C TYR A 56 25.37 -17.72 1.60
N PHE A 57 25.23 -17.25 0.36
CA PHE A 57 26.24 -17.48 -0.68
C PHE A 57 27.55 -16.75 -0.39
N ILE A 58 27.50 -15.54 0.17
CA ILE A 58 28.71 -14.85 0.66
C ILE A 58 29.45 -15.74 1.67
N THR A 59 28.73 -16.34 2.62
CA THR A 59 29.36 -17.18 3.66
C THR A 59 29.94 -18.47 3.08
N VAL A 60 29.23 -19.14 2.17
CA VAL A 60 29.69 -20.41 1.60
C VAL A 60 30.83 -20.20 0.61
N ASP A 61 30.68 -19.26 -0.32
CA ASP A 61 31.58 -19.12 -1.46
C ASP A 61 32.79 -18.21 -1.17
N PHE A 62 32.62 -17.17 -0.36
CA PHE A 62 33.70 -16.19 -0.11
C PHE A 62 34.41 -16.39 1.23
N VAL A 63 33.70 -16.88 2.25
CA VAL A 63 34.28 -17.12 3.59
C VAL A 63 34.74 -18.58 3.75
N GLY A 64 34.36 -19.47 2.82
CA GLY A 64 34.71 -20.89 2.87
C GLY A 64 33.96 -21.65 3.97
N GLY A 65 32.79 -21.16 4.39
CA GLY A 65 31.94 -21.80 5.38
C GLY A 65 31.17 -23.00 4.80
N SER A 66 30.79 -23.94 5.66
CA SER A 66 29.88 -25.02 5.25
C SER A 66 28.46 -24.49 5.03
N ALA A 67 27.64 -25.22 4.27
CA ALA A 67 26.23 -24.89 4.05
C ALA A 67 25.45 -24.67 5.37
N THR A 68 25.80 -25.42 6.43
CA THR A 68 25.19 -25.24 7.76
C THR A 68 25.53 -23.87 8.36
N VAL A 69 26.80 -23.44 8.27
CA VAL A 69 27.22 -22.12 8.75
C VAL A 69 26.55 -21.01 7.93
N GLY A 70 26.51 -21.16 6.61
CA GLY A 70 25.80 -20.22 5.73
C GLY A 70 24.31 -20.11 6.09
N GLY A 71 23.66 -21.24 6.38
CA GLY A 71 22.25 -21.26 6.83
C GLY A 71 22.03 -20.54 8.17
N ILE A 72 22.91 -20.76 9.15
CA ILE A 72 22.86 -20.05 10.45
C ILE A 72 23.02 -18.55 10.25
N VAL A 73 23.99 -18.12 9.45
CA VAL A 73 24.22 -16.70 9.16
C VAL A 73 23.02 -16.09 8.43
N ALA A 74 22.42 -16.80 7.48
CA ALA A 74 21.21 -16.35 6.80
C ALA A 74 20.03 -16.19 7.76
N ALA A 75 19.84 -17.12 8.70
CA ALA A 75 18.79 -17.03 9.72
C ALA A 75 19.00 -15.82 10.66
N ILE A 76 20.25 -15.53 11.03
CA ILE A 76 20.58 -14.31 11.80
C ILE A 76 20.25 -13.06 10.97
N MET A 77 20.63 -13.03 9.69
CA MET A 77 20.32 -11.90 8.81
C MET A 77 18.82 -11.67 8.61
N ALA A 78 18.01 -12.74 8.52
CA ALA A 78 16.56 -12.59 8.45
C ALA A 78 15.98 -11.86 9.68
N ASN A 79 16.48 -12.15 10.88
CA ASN A 79 16.08 -11.43 12.09
C ASN A 79 16.54 -9.97 12.07
N ILE A 80 17.73 -9.69 11.54
CA ILE A 80 18.21 -8.32 11.36
C ILE A 80 17.28 -7.53 10.43
N VAL A 81 16.84 -8.12 9.31
CA VAL A 81 15.86 -7.49 8.40
C VAL A 81 14.55 -7.17 9.14
N LEU A 82 14.07 -8.10 9.97
CA LEU A 82 12.87 -7.87 10.79
C LEU A 82 13.07 -6.70 11.77
N PHE A 83 14.19 -6.65 12.50
CA PHE A 83 14.48 -5.51 13.38
C PHE A 83 14.58 -4.18 12.61
N SER A 84 15.19 -4.22 11.43
CA SER A 84 15.30 -3.05 10.53
C SER A 84 13.92 -2.53 10.13
N TYR A 85 12.97 -3.42 9.84
CA TYR A 85 11.59 -3.06 9.52
C TYR A 85 10.91 -2.32 10.67
N VAL A 86 11.00 -2.88 11.88
CA VAL A 86 10.43 -2.25 13.09
C VAL A 86 11.06 -0.88 13.34
N TYR A 87 12.38 -0.78 13.21
CA TYR A 87 13.10 0.48 13.41
C TYR A 87 12.67 1.57 12.41
N VAL A 88 12.57 1.22 11.12
CA VAL A 88 12.11 2.17 10.08
C VAL A 88 10.67 2.60 10.33
N ALA A 89 9.79 1.66 10.69
CA ALA A 89 8.41 1.97 11.04
C ALA A 89 8.33 2.94 12.23
N TRP A 90 9.16 2.75 13.24
CA TRP A 90 9.21 3.64 14.40
C TRP A 90 9.75 5.04 14.08
N LYS A 91 10.75 5.15 13.20
CA LYS A 91 11.20 6.47 12.71
C LYS A 91 10.14 7.18 11.90
N ASP A 92 9.36 6.44 11.11
CA ASP A 92 8.28 7.02 10.31
C ASP A 92 7.17 7.58 11.20
N ASP A 93 6.75 6.80 12.21
CA ASP A 93 5.75 7.21 13.20
C ASP A 93 6.21 8.46 13.99
N GLN A 94 7.50 8.55 14.34
CA GLN A 94 8.05 9.76 14.95
C GLN A 94 8.01 10.97 14.01
N ALA A 95 8.40 10.80 12.74
CA ALA A 95 8.42 11.89 11.78
C ALA A 95 7.01 12.47 11.52
N GLU A 96 5.99 11.61 11.46
CA GLU A 96 4.59 12.04 11.32
C GLU A 96 4.12 12.83 12.55
N ARG A 97 4.43 12.36 13.76
CA ARG A 97 4.08 13.08 15.00
C ARG A 97 4.72 14.46 15.10
N GLU A 98 5.98 14.58 14.70
CA GLU A 98 6.69 15.87 14.68
C GLU A 98 6.12 16.83 13.63
N ALA A 99 5.76 16.32 12.46
CA ALA A 99 5.12 17.11 11.41
C ALA A 99 3.77 17.66 11.86
N ASP A 100 2.96 16.82 12.52
CA ASP A 100 1.65 17.19 13.05
C ASP A 100 1.76 18.21 14.20
N ALA A 101 2.73 18.06 15.09
CA ALA A 101 2.99 19.02 16.17
C ALA A 101 3.34 20.41 15.59
N LYS A 102 4.25 20.47 14.61
CA LYS A 102 4.64 21.72 13.94
C LYS A 102 3.48 22.37 13.18
N GLN A 103 2.59 21.58 12.57
CA GLN A 103 1.40 22.12 11.92
C GLN A 103 0.39 22.70 12.92
N LYS A 104 0.25 22.10 14.11
CA LYS A 104 -0.63 22.62 15.17
C LYS A 104 -0.11 23.93 15.75
N GLU A 105 1.20 24.05 15.98
CA GLU A 105 1.83 25.29 16.46
C GLU A 105 1.62 26.46 15.49
N LYS A 106 1.82 26.23 14.19
CA LYS A 106 1.61 27.26 13.15
C LYS A 106 0.16 27.72 12.98
N LYS A 107 -0.81 26.90 13.37
CA LYS A 107 -2.25 27.24 13.33
C LYS A 107 -2.72 27.97 14.59
N ALA A 108 -1.93 27.91 15.67
CA ALA A 108 -2.24 28.55 16.96
C ALA A 108 -1.60 29.94 17.12
N GLN A 109 -0.75 30.33 16.18
CA GLN A 109 -0.06 31.63 16.12
C GLN A 109 -0.66 32.50 15.02
#